data_AF-A0A7V3MJH8-F1
#
_entry.id   AF-A0A7V3MJH8-F1
#
_cell.length_a   1.000
_cell.length_b   1.000
_cell.length_c   1.000
_cell.angle_alpha   90.00
_cell.angle_beta   90.00
_cell.angle_gamma   90.00
#
_symmetry.space_group_name_H-M   'P 1'
#
loop_
_entity.id
_entity.type
_entity.pdbx_description
1 polymer ?
#
loop_
_entity_poly.entity_id
_entity_poly.type
_entity_poly.pdbx_seq_one_letter_code
_entity_poly.pdbx_strand_id
1 'polypeptide(L)'
;MLGLRKMGLILACGFAVAAIVGAGASAAPPPELKIGVVDAPKIDDNAPRIKQYKEELDAFGNLLRKKLDIRSQNQMLDENEIKELIDLSTKEKPTDADNARIKALVELDRSKYDELQKLQEAKDPNEQQKARLNELMDLQKRSKEMFNALSKDY
;
A
#
# COMPACT_ATOMS: atom_id res chain seq x y z
N MET A 1 -22.77 -12.29 47.23
CA MET A 1 -22.52 -10.84 47.36
C MET A 1 -23.50 -10.13 46.44
N LEU A 2 -24.73 -9.76 46.78
CA LEU A 2 -25.26 -8.91 47.86
C LEU A 2 -24.33 -7.78 48.32
N GLY A 3 -24.79 -6.54 48.13
CA GLY A 3 -24.29 -5.34 48.79
C GLY A 3 -24.64 -4.06 48.01
N LEU A 4 -25.86 -3.52 48.20
CA LEU A 4 -26.15 -2.35 49.07
C LEU A 4 -25.79 -1.01 48.38
N ARG A 5 -26.66 0.02 48.31
CA ARG A 5 -27.27 0.77 49.42
C ARG A 5 -28.49 1.57 48.91
N LYS A 6 -29.68 1.42 49.53
CA LYS A 6 -30.32 2.34 50.53
C LYS A 6 -30.61 3.74 49.94
N MET A 7 -31.85 4.19 49.78
CA MET A 7 -32.81 4.83 50.73
C MET A 7 -33.96 5.34 49.81
N GLY A 8 -35.24 5.44 50.14
CA GLY A 8 -35.98 5.55 51.40
C GLY A 8 -37.09 6.59 51.18
N LEU A 9 -38.29 6.32 51.75
CA LEU A 9 -39.48 7.19 51.90
C LEU A 9 -40.20 7.67 50.62
N ILE A 10 -41.45 7.25 50.34
CA ILE A 10 -42.73 7.63 50.99
C ILE A 10 -42.95 9.15 51.03
N LEU A 11 -43.85 9.63 50.17
CA LEU A 11 -44.87 10.59 50.60
C LEU A 11 -46.17 10.35 49.82
N ALA A 12 -47.17 9.88 50.55
CA ALA A 12 -48.57 9.89 50.16
C ALA A 12 -49.12 11.31 50.34
N CYS A 13 -49.88 11.81 49.38
CA CYS A 13 -50.92 12.85 49.48
C CYS A 13 -51.37 13.16 48.03
N GLY A 14 -52.63 13.11 47.63
CA GLY A 14 -53.86 12.84 48.35
C GLY A 14 -54.95 12.45 47.36
N PHE A 15 -56.06 12.02 47.93
CA PHE A 15 -57.32 11.76 47.24
C PHE A 15 -57.76 12.97 46.40
N ALA A 16 -58.01 12.74 45.11
CA ALA A 16 -59.00 13.49 44.35
C ALA A 16 -59.79 12.48 43.52
N VAL A 17 -60.87 11.98 44.11
CA VAL A 17 -61.97 11.35 43.37
C VAL A 17 -62.79 12.49 42.78
N ALA A 18 -62.82 12.63 41.45
CA ALA A 18 -63.97 13.15 40.73
C ALA A 18 -63.84 12.99 39.22
N ALA A 19 -64.95 12.55 38.62
CA ALA A 19 -65.35 12.72 37.23
C ALA A 19 -64.70 11.81 36.18
N ILE A 20 -65.24 10.59 36.10
CA ILE A 20 -65.43 9.91 34.82
C ILE A 20 -66.30 10.81 33.94
N VAL A 21 -65.68 11.51 32.99
CA VAL A 21 -66.35 11.99 31.80
C VAL A 21 -65.49 11.53 30.64
N GLY A 22 -66.02 10.58 29.87
CA GLY A 22 -65.37 10.06 28.69
C GLY A 22 -65.08 11.18 27.69
N ALA A 23 -63.81 11.56 27.61
CA ALA A 23 -63.25 12.16 26.43
C ALA A 23 -62.32 11.10 25.84
N GLY A 24 -62.71 10.53 24.70
CA GLY A 24 -61.83 9.69 23.91
C GLY A 24 -60.58 10.49 23.57
N ALA A 25 -59.52 10.29 24.34
CA ALA A 25 -58.19 10.69 23.92
C ALA A 25 -57.85 9.77 22.74
N SER A 26 -58.13 10.24 21.53
CA SER A 26 -57.52 9.68 20.33
C SER A 26 -56.03 9.64 20.59
N ALA A 27 -55.50 8.45 20.80
CA ALA A 27 -54.08 8.21 20.81
C ALA A 27 -53.51 8.88 19.56
N ALA A 28 -52.62 9.86 19.73
CA ALA A 28 -51.89 10.43 18.61
C ALA A 28 -51.28 9.24 17.83
N PRO A 29 -51.43 9.17 16.50
CA PRO A 29 -50.87 8.08 15.74
C PRO A 29 -49.37 7.99 16.07
N PRO A 30 -48.85 6.78 16.33
CA PRO A 30 -47.43 6.62 16.64
C PRO A 30 -46.62 7.31 15.54
N PRO A 31 -45.55 8.05 15.87
CA PRO A 31 -44.78 8.78 14.87
C PRO A 31 -44.39 7.82 13.75
N GLU A 32 -44.79 8.14 12.52
CA GLU A 32 -44.43 7.33 11.36
C GLU A 32 -42.92 7.15 11.35
N LEU A 33 -42.49 5.92 11.55
CA LEU A 33 -41.09 5.54 11.58
C LEU A 33 -40.53 5.77 10.17
N LYS A 34 -39.86 6.90 9.98
CA LYS A 34 -39.16 7.22 8.73
C LYS A 34 -37.92 6.34 8.62
N ILE A 35 -38.11 5.12 8.14
CA ILE A 35 -37.02 4.19 7.83
C ILE A 35 -36.49 4.58 6.44
N GLY A 36 -35.30 5.18 6.41
CA GLY A 36 -34.55 5.40 5.18
C GLY A 36 -33.77 4.14 4.82
N VAL A 37 -34.03 3.56 3.66
CA VAL A 37 -33.22 2.46 3.12
C VAL A 37 -32.15 3.08 2.24
N VAL A 38 -30.88 2.78 2.54
CA VAL A 38 -29.73 3.30 1.79
C VAL A 38 -29.13 2.17 0.96
N ASP A 39 -28.99 2.42 -0.34
CA ASP A 39 -28.30 1.53 -1.28
C ASP A 39 -26.78 1.77 -1.16
N ALA A 40 -26.12 0.96 -0.31
CA ALA A 40 -24.68 1.05 -0.06
C ALA A 40 -23.83 0.91 -1.35
N PRO A 41 -24.08 -0.08 -2.25
CA PRO A 41 -23.39 -0.16 -3.54
C PRO A 41 -23.42 1.13 -4.35
N LYS A 42 -24.58 1.80 -4.39
CA LYS A 42 -24.76 3.04 -5.16
C LYS A 42 -24.02 4.23 -4.55
N ILE A 43 -23.80 4.23 -3.24
CA ILE A 43 -22.92 5.19 -2.55
C ILE A 43 -21.46 4.91 -2.91
N ASP A 44 -21.04 3.65 -2.89
CA ASP A 44 -19.66 3.29 -3.15
C ASP A 44 -19.20 3.66 -4.58
N ASP A 45 -20.05 3.44 -5.57
CA ASP A 45 -19.73 3.75 -6.97
C ASP A 45 -19.73 5.25 -7.29
N ASN A 46 -20.48 6.05 -6.52
CA ASN A 46 -20.64 7.48 -6.75
C ASN A 46 -19.91 8.37 -5.73
N ALA A 47 -19.34 7.79 -4.68
CA ALA A 47 -18.56 8.54 -3.69
C ALA A 47 -17.23 9.01 -4.32
N PRO A 48 -16.99 10.33 -4.43
CA PRO A 48 -15.76 10.86 -4.99
C PRO A 48 -14.51 10.34 -4.27
N ARG A 49 -14.63 10.16 -2.94
CA ARG A 49 -13.55 9.65 -2.10
C ARG A 49 -13.19 8.19 -2.40
N ILE A 50 -14.15 7.34 -2.78
CA ILE A 50 -13.88 5.94 -3.15
C ILE A 50 -13.18 5.88 -4.51
N LYS A 51 -13.56 6.74 -5.46
CA LYS A 51 -12.83 6.88 -6.73
C LYS A 51 -11.40 7.33 -6.51
N GLN A 52 -11.18 8.35 -5.67
CA GLN A 52 -9.85 8.82 -5.31
C GLN A 52 -9.00 7.70 -4.68
N TYR A 53 -9.55 6.91 -3.74
CA TYR A 53 -8.79 5.80 -3.16
C TYR A 53 -8.45 4.71 -4.16
N LYS A 54 -9.35 4.39 -5.11
CA LYS A 54 -9.05 3.45 -6.20
C LYS A 54 -7.89 3.97 -7.06
N GLU A 55 -7.92 5.24 -7.44
CA GLU A 55 -6.84 5.88 -8.22
C GLU A 55 -5.50 5.89 -7.47
N GLU A 56 -5.51 6.19 -6.17
CA GLU A 56 -4.30 6.15 -5.33
C GLU A 56 -3.75 4.73 -5.19
N LEU A 57 -4.62 3.72 -5.01
CA LEU A 57 -4.22 2.32 -4.95
C LEU A 57 -3.66 1.82 -6.28
N ASP A 58 -4.28 2.18 -7.40
CA ASP A 58 -3.80 1.82 -8.73
C ASP A 58 -2.45 2.49 -9.02
N ALA A 59 -2.30 3.77 -8.66
CA ALA A 59 -1.02 4.49 -8.78
C ALA A 59 0.07 3.83 -7.92
N PHE A 60 -0.26 3.42 -6.69
CA PHE A 60 0.67 2.72 -5.80
C PHE A 60 1.06 1.34 -6.35
N GLY A 61 0.09 0.56 -6.84
CA GLY A 61 0.35 -0.73 -7.48
C GLY A 61 1.24 -0.61 -8.71
N ASN A 62 0.99 0.38 -9.56
CA ASN A 62 1.82 0.67 -10.73
C ASN A 62 3.24 1.10 -10.35
N LEU A 63 3.38 1.91 -9.30
CA LEU A 63 4.69 2.30 -8.77
C LEU A 63 5.48 1.08 -8.29
N LEU A 64 4.87 0.20 -7.50
CA LEU A 64 5.53 -1.03 -7.02
C LEU A 64 5.94 -1.93 -8.18
N ARG A 65 5.03 -2.14 -9.16
CA ARG A 65 5.33 -2.92 -10.35
C ARG A 65 6.52 -2.35 -11.13
N LYS A 66 6.58 -1.02 -11.30
CA LYS A 66 7.70 -0.34 -11.95
C LYS A 66 9.02 -0.55 -11.19
N LYS A 67 9.01 -0.48 -9.86
CA LYS A 67 10.21 -0.76 -9.03
C LYS A 67 10.72 -2.18 -9.20
N LEU A 68 9.81 -3.16 -9.20
CA LEU A 68 10.15 -4.57 -9.41
C LEU A 68 10.69 -4.83 -10.82
N ASP A 69 10.09 -4.20 -11.83
CA ASP A 69 10.52 -4.31 -13.22
C ASP A 69 11.92 -3.72 -13.44
N ILE A 70 12.21 -2.55 -12.87
CA ILE A 70 13.56 -1.96 -12.90
C ILE A 70 14.58 -2.92 -12.29
N ARG A 71 14.28 -3.52 -11.14
CA ARG A 71 15.19 -4.47 -10.49
C ARG A 71 15.36 -5.75 -11.29
N SER A 72 14.29 -6.27 -11.92
CA SER A 72 14.36 -7.52 -12.69
C SER A 72 15.23 -7.38 -13.95
N GLN A 73 15.21 -6.19 -14.57
CA GLN A 73 15.95 -5.88 -15.80
C GLN A 73 17.41 -5.53 -15.57
N ASN A 74 17.78 -5.03 -14.37
CA ASN A 74 19.13 -4.53 -14.08
C ASN A 74 19.82 -5.39 -13.01
N GLN A 75 20.22 -6.61 -13.39
CA GLN A 75 20.77 -7.61 -12.44
C GLN A 75 22.25 -7.43 -12.12
N MET A 76 22.93 -6.55 -12.85
CA MET A 76 24.36 -6.27 -12.71
C MET A 76 24.62 -4.93 -12.01
N LEU A 77 23.59 -4.27 -11.52
CA LEU A 77 23.72 -3.11 -10.65
C LEU A 77 23.79 -3.52 -9.18
N ASP A 78 24.55 -2.77 -8.39
CA ASP A 78 24.54 -2.89 -6.94
C ASP A 78 23.30 -2.24 -6.32
N GLU A 79 23.13 -2.40 -5.00
CA GLU A 79 21.92 -1.93 -4.34
C GLU A 79 21.79 -0.40 -4.26
N ASN A 80 22.89 0.33 -4.30
CA ASN A 80 22.84 1.78 -4.32
C ASN A 80 22.52 2.28 -5.73
N GLU A 81 23.11 1.65 -6.75
CA GLU A 81 22.86 1.92 -8.16
C GLU A 81 21.40 1.62 -8.55
N ILE A 82 20.83 0.49 -8.08
CA ILE A 82 19.41 0.16 -8.31
C ILE A 82 18.49 1.15 -7.61
N LYS A 83 18.80 1.53 -6.36
CA LYS A 83 18.00 2.54 -5.63
C LYS A 83 18.02 3.88 -6.36
N GLU A 84 19.20 4.33 -6.78
CA GLU A 84 19.33 5.55 -7.57
C GLU A 84 18.52 5.47 -8.86
N LEU A 85 18.61 4.35 -9.60
CA LEU A 85 17.83 4.14 -10.81
C LEU A 85 16.32 4.19 -10.55
N ILE A 86 15.85 3.57 -9.48
CA ILE A 86 14.45 3.58 -9.06
C ILE A 86 14.00 5.00 -8.73
N ASP A 87 14.76 5.73 -7.90
CA ASP A 87 14.41 7.06 -7.45
C ASP A 87 14.34 8.05 -8.62
N LEU A 88 15.31 7.98 -9.54
CA LEU A 88 15.32 8.79 -10.75
C LEU A 88 14.18 8.42 -11.70
N SER A 89 13.91 7.12 -11.89
CA SER A 89 12.89 6.64 -12.83
C SER A 89 11.46 6.80 -12.33
N THR A 90 11.26 6.96 -11.02
CA THR A 90 9.94 7.15 -10.39
C THR A 90 9.65 8.60 -10.02
N LYS A 91 10.60 9.50 -10.28
CA LYS A 91 10.44 10.95 -10.12
C LYS A 91 9.35 11.48 -11.04
N GLU A 92 8.47 12.33 -10.52
CA GLU A 92 7.32 12.88 -11.27
C GLU A 92 7.78 13.72 -12.48
N LYS A 93 8.89 14.45 -12.34
CA LYS A 93 9.45 15.33 -13.37
C LYS A 93 10.98 15.18 -13.41
N PRO A 94 11.51 14.20 -14.14
CA PRO A 94 12.94 14.03 -14.31
C PRO A 94 13.51 15.17 -15.16
N THR A 95 14.66 15.68 -14.73
CA THR A 95 15.47 16.66 -15.47
C THR A 95 16.34 15.97 -16.52
N ASP A 96 16.98 16.74 -17.41
CA ASP A 96 17.93 16.18 -18.37
C ASP A 96 19.13 15.50 -17.70
N ALA A 97 19.56 16.02 -16.54
CA ALA A 97 20.60 15.39 -15.72
C ALA A 97 20.12 14.04 -15.15
N ASP A 98 18.88 13.98 -14.67
CA ASP A 98 18.29 12.72 -14.19
C ASP A 98 18.22 11.69 -15.32
N ASN A 99 17.76 12.10 -16.51
CA ASN A 99 17.67 11.23 -17.68
C ASN A 99 19.05 10.75 -18.17
N ALA A 100 20.07 11.62 -18.12
CA ALA A 100 21.44 11.24 -18.43
C ALA A 100 21.98 10.21 -17.44
N ARG A 101 21.68 10.39 -16.14
CA ARG A 101 22.10 9.46 -15.09
C ARG A 101 21.40 8.11 -15.20
N ILE A 102 20.11 8.08 -15.52
CA ILE A 102 19.35 6.85 -15.82
C ILE A 102 20.04 6.08 -16.97
N LYS A 103 20.37 6.76 -18.07
CA LYS A 103 21.06 6.14 -19.21
C LYS A 103 22.42 5.58 -18.81
N ALA A 104 23.19 6.32 -18.01
CA ALA A 104 24.49 5.87 -17.53
C ALA A 104 24.39 4.61 -16.64
N LEU A 105 23.37 4.53 -15.79
CA LEU A 105 23.13 3.34 -14.95
C LEU A 105 22.72 2.13 -15.79
N VAL A 106 21.83 2.31 -16.77
CA VAL A 106 21.43 1.22 -17.68
C VAL A 106 22.61 0.74 -18.53
N GLU A 107 23.47 1.66 -19.00
CA GLU A 107 24.67 1.29 -19.75
C GLU A 107 25.71 0.59 -18.86
N LEU A 108 25.81 0.98 -17.59
CA LEU A 108 26.68 0.33 -16.62
C LEU A 108 26.28 -1.13 -16.37
N ASP A 109 24.97 -1.39 -16.25
CA ASP A 109 24.43 -2.75 -16.12
C ASP A 109 24.86 -3.64 -17.31
N ARG A 110 24.63 -3.14 -18.53
CA ARG A 110 25.03 -3.81 -19.78
C ARG A 110 26.53 -4.04 -19.86
N SER A 111 27.32 -3.02 -19.55
CA SER A 111 28.78 -3.12 -19.58
C SER A 111 29.30 -4.18 -18.61
N LYS A 112 28.73 -4.28 -17.40
CA LYS A 112 29.10 -5.31 -16.41
C LYS A 112 28.66 -6.70 -16.88
N TYR A 113 27.51 -6.81 -17.54
CA TYR A 113 27.04 -8.06 -18.14
C TYR A 113 27.97 -8.54 -19.26
N ASP A 114 28.35 -7.65 -20.18
CA ASP A 114 29.28 -7.95 -21.27
C ASP A 114 30.67 -8.31 -20.74
N GLU A 115 31.13 -7.63 -19.68
CA GLU A 115 32.37 -7.94 -18.97
C GLU A 115 32.33 -9.35 -18.38
N LEU A 116 31.22 -9.71 -17.71
CA LEU A 116 31.01 -11.05 -17.17
C LEU A 116 31.07 -12.12 -18.27
N GLN A 117 30.37 -11.93 -19.39
CA GLN A 117 30.40 -12.87 -20.51
C GLN A 117 31.81 -13.05 -21.07
N LYS A 118 32.53 -11.94 -21.32
CA LYS A 118 33.91 -11.98 -21.83
C LYS A 118 34.86 -12.71 -20.88
N LEU A 119 34.71 -12.50 -19.57
CA LEU A 119 35.54 -13.16 -18.56
C LEU A 119 35.20 -14.65 -18.42
N GLN A 120 33.94 -15.04 -18.62
CA GLN A 120 33.51 -16.45 -18.63
C GLN A 120 34.03 -17.21 -19.86
N GLU A 121 34.18 -16.53 -21.00
CA GLU A 121 34.70 -17.11 -22.24
C GLU A 121 36.24 -17.14 -22.30
N ALA A 122 36.92 -16.47 -21.36
CA ALA A 122 38.38 -16.41 -21.32
C ALA A 122 38.98 -17.81 -21.02
N LYS A 123 39.85 -18.30 -21.92
CA LYS A 123 40.47 -19.64 -21.80
C LYS A 123 41.44 -19.76 -20.62
N ASP A 124 42.17 -18.69 -20.31
CA ASP A 124 43.15 -18.63 -19.22
C ASP A 124 43.12 -17.25 -18.55
N PRO A 125 42.12 -16.97 -17.69
CA PRO A 125 42.03 -15.70 -16.98
C PRO A 125 43.19 -15.56 -15.99
N ASN A 126 43.86 -14.41 -16.00
CA ASN A 126 44.86 -14.06 -14.98
C ASN A 126 44.20 -13.81 -13.61
N GLU A 127 45.00 -13.64 -12.56
CA GLU A 127 44.47 -13.47 -11.18
C GLU A 127 43.53 -12.25 -11.04
N GLN A 128 43.80 -11.16 -11.76
CA GLN A 128 42.92 -9.98 -11.76
C GLN A 128 41.58 -10.29 -12.44
N GLN A 129 41.61 -11.01 -13.56
CA GLN A 129 40.42 -11.43 -14.30
C GLN A 129 39.57 -12.42 -13.51
N LYS A 130 40.20 -13.34 -12.77
CA LYS A 130 39.49 -14.25 -11.86
C LYS A 130 38.82 -13.51 -10.70
N ALA A 131 39.54 -12.58 -10.07
CA ALA A 131 38.97 -11.76 -8.99
C ALA A 131 37.74 -10.97 -9.50
N ARG A 132 37.88 -10.34 -10.67
CA ARG A 132 36.80 -9.59 -11.30
C ARG A 132 35.61 -10.46 -11.70
N LEU A 133 35.86 -11.65 -12.24
CA LEU A 133 34.83 -12.63 -12.55
C LEU A 133 34.02 -13.01 -11.30
N ASN A 134 34.71 -13.30 -10.18
CA ASN A 134 34.06 -13.62 -8.92
C ASN A 134 33.21 -12.46 -8.40
N GLU A 135 33.72 -11.22 -8.45
CA GLU A 135 32.96 -10.03 -8.07
C GLU A 135 31.65 -9.90 -8.86
N LEU A 136 31.71 -10.06 -10.19
CA LEU A 136 30.55 -9.95 -11.07
C LEU A 136 29.55 -11.10 -10.87
N MET A 137 30.04 -12.32 -10.65
CA MET A 137 29.18 -13.47 -10.31
C MET A 137 28.49 -13.27 -8.96
N ASP A 138 29.20 -12.78 -7.95
CA ASP A 138 28.64 -12.48 -6.63
C ASP A 138 27.63 -11.33 -6.68
N LEU A 139 27.86 -10.34 -7.54
CA LEU A 139 26.91 -9.26 -7.80
C LEU A 139 25.61 -9.81 -8.40
N GLN A 140 25.71 -10.62 -9.47
CA GLN A 140 24.56 -11.24 -10.11
C GLN A 140 23.79 -12.16 -9.15
N LYS A 141 24.52 -12.93 -8.33
CA LYS A 141 23.92 -13.81 -7.32
C LYS A 141 23.14 -13.02 -6.28
N ARG A 142 23.74 -11.99 -5.69
CA ARG A 142 23.08 -11.13 -4.70
C ARG A 142 21.83 -10.45 -5.27
N SER A 143 21.91 -9.98 -6.51
CA SER A 143 20.74 -9.39 -7.19
C SER A 143 19.59 -10.39 -7.34
N LYS A 144 19.88 -11.63 -7.74
CA LYS A 144 18.88 -12.71 -7.84
C LYS A 144 18.31 -13.10 -6.48
N GLU A 145 19.15 -13.21 -5.44
CA GLU A 145 18.70 -13.53 -4.08
C GLU A 145 17.77 -12.44 -3.54
N MET A 146 18.13 -11.17 -3.74
CA MET A 146 17.29 -10.04 -3.34
C MET A 146 15.96 -10.01 -4.10
N PHE A 147 15.99 -10.23 -5.41
CA PHE A 147 14.77 -10.32 -6.22
C PHE A 147 13.86 -11.46 -5.75
N ASN A 148 14.42 -12.64 -5.48
CA ASN A 148 13.67 -13.79 -4.98
C ASN A 148 13.10 -13.56 -3.58
N ALA A 149 13.80 -12.82 -2.72
CA ALA A 149 13.27 -12.43 -1.41
C ALA A 149 12.07 -11.48 -1.58
N LEU A 150 12.22 -10.43 -2.39
CA LEU A 150 11.16 -9.48 -2.69
C LEU A 150 9.94 -10.15 -3.35
N SER A 151 10.14 -11.06 -4.30
CA SER A 151 9.05 -11.77 -4.98
C SER A 151 8.29 -12.77 -4.09
N LYS A 152 8.81 -13.12 -2.91
CA LYS A 152 8.11 -13.98 -1.94
C LYS A 152 7.31 -13.17 -0.92
N ASP A 153 7.74 -11.94 -0.65
CA ASP A 153 7.09 -11.03 0.29
C ASP A 153 5.86 -10.32 -0.32
N TYR A 154 5.72 -10.33 -1.65
CA TYR A 154 4.62 -9.74 -2.42
C TYR A 154 3.91 -10.79 -3.27
#